data_AF-A0A9D7YYP7-F1
#
_entry.id   AF-A0A9D7YYP7-F1
#
_cell.length_a   1.000
_cell.length_b   1.000
_cell.length_c   1.000
_cell.angle_alpha   90.00
_cell.angle_beta   90.00
_cell.angle_gamma   90.00
#
_symmetry.space_group_name_H-M   'P 1'
#
loop_
_entity.id
_entity.type
_entity.pdbx_description
1 polymer ?
#
loop_
_entity_poly.entity_id
_entity_poly.type
_entity_poly.pdbx_seq_one_letter_code
_entity_poly.pdbx_strand_id
1 'polypeptide(L)' 'MTELPRIEEIKAVIFELPVEELIKLMAEMEERLETVTMMQLAETGFQEWNDPEEDIYNDEA' A
#
# COMPACT_ATOMS: atom_id res chain seq x y z
N MET A 1 21.19 10.97 -4.29
CA MET A 1 19.74 10.75 -4.05
C MET A 1 19.03 11.17 -5.32
N THR A 2 18.29 10.25 -5.95
CA THR A 2 17.47 10.56 -7.12
C THR A 2 16.18 11.21 -6.63
N GLU A 3 15.85 12.40 -7.12
CA GLU A 3 14.57 13.03 -6.82
C GLU A 3 13.43 12.20 -7.44
N LEU A 4 12.34 12.06 -6.70
CA LEU A 4 11.16 11.36 -7.20
C LEU A 4 10.47 12.24 -8.26
N PRO A 5 10.02 11.66 -9.38
CA PRO A 5 9.31 12.42 -10.41
C PRO A 5 7.99 12.97 -9.87
N ARG A 6 7.62 14.15 -10.36
CA ARG A 6 6.32 14.77 -10.06
C ARG A 6 5.21 14.00 -10.77
N ILE A 7 4.00 14.06 -10.21
CA ILE A 7 2.82 13.37 -10.76
C ILE A 7 2.58 13.73 -12.23
N GLU A 8 2.79 14.99 -12.63
CA GLU A 8 2.61 15.42 -14.02
C GLU A 8 3.62 14.77 -14.97
N GLU A 9 4.85 14.52 -14.52
CA GLU A 9 5.87 13.83 -15.30
C GLU A 9 5.52 12.34 -15.46
N ILE A 10 4.97 11.73 -14.41
CA ILE A 10 4.49 10.34 -14.45
C ILE A 10 3.31 10.20 -15.42
N LYS A 11 2.35 11.14 -15.38
CA LYS A 11 1.19 11.13 -16.31
C LYS A 11 1.64 11.24 -17.76
N ALA A 12 2.61 12.12 -18.04
CA ALA A 12 3.16 12.27 -19.39
C ALA A 12 3.72 10.95 -19.91
N VAL A 13 4.50 10.23 -19.10
CA VAL A 13 5.05 8.92 -19.47
C VAL A 13 3.95 7.88 -19.67
N ILE A 14 2.95 7.82 -18.79
CA ILE A 14 1.84 6.87 -18.91
C ILE A 14 1.08 7.09 -20.22
N PHE A 15 0.77 8.33 -20.59
CA PHE A 15 0.00 8.61 -21.80
C PHE A 15 0.74 8.35 -23.12
N GLU A 16 2.06 8.15 -23.08
CA GLU A 16 2.85 7.74 -24.25
C GLU A 16 2.85 6.22 -24.46
N LEU A 17 2.36 5.44 -23.49
CA LEU A 17 2.35 3.98 -23.59
C LEU A 17 1.32 3.47 -24.61
N PRO A 18 1.63 2.36 -25.32
CA PRO A 18 0.64 1.63 -26.11
C PRO A 18 -0.55 1.17 -25.26
N VAL A 19 -1.70 0.98 -25.89
CA VAL A 19 -2.94 0.57 -25.21
C VAL A 19 -2.76 -0.75 -24.46
N GLU A 20 -2.03 -1.70 -25.02
CA GLU A 20 -1.78 -3.00 -24.39
C GLU A 20 -0.95 -2.87 -23.11
N GLU A 21 0.06 -2.00 -23.12
CA GLU A 21 0.90 -1.72 -21.95
C GLU A 21 0.14 -0.94 -20.88
N LEU A 22 -0.76 -0.03 -21.29
CA LEU A 22 -1.66 0.67 -20.37
C LEU A 22 -2.58 -0.30 -19.63
N ILE A 23 -3.20 -1.25 -20.35
CA ILE A 23 -4.08 -2.27 -19.75
C ILE A 23 -3.29 -3.12 -18.77
N LYS A 24 -2.08 -3.53 -19.12
CA LYS A 24 -1.21 -4.32 -18.24
C LYS A 24 -0.81 -3.54 -16.99
N LEU A 25 -0.41 -2.28 -17.15
CA LEU A 25 -0.05 -1.40 -16.04
C LEU A 25 -1.23 -1.20 -15.08
N MET A 26 -2.45 -1.03 -15.61
CA MET A 26 -3.65 -0.93 -14.78
C MET A 26 -3.86 -2.18 -13.93
N ALA A 27 -3.75 -3.38 -14.51
CA ALA A 27 -3.91 -4.64 -13.78
C ALA A 27 -2.87 -4.79 -12.65
N GLU A 28 -1.61 -4.45 -12.91
CA GLU A 28 -0.56 -4.50 -11.88
C GLU A 28 -0.78 -3.47 -10.77
N MET A 29 -1.31 -2.29 -11.10
CA MET A 29 -1.67 -1.27 -10.11
C MET A 29 -2.82 -1.75 -9.21
N GLU A 30 -3.85 -2.38 -9.77
CA GLU A 30 -4.98 -2.93 -9.02
C GLU A 30 -4.52 -4.00 -8.02
N GLU A 31 -3.71 -4.97 -8.45
CA GLU A 31 -3.17 -6.03 -7.57
C GLU A 31 -2.36 -5.46 -6.39
N ARG A 32 -1.53 -4.45 -6.66
CA ARG A 32 -0.74 -3.79 -5.61
C ARG A 32 -1.63 -3.05 -4.63
N LEU A 33 -2.64 -2.33 -5.12
CA LEU A 33 -3.56 -1.57 -4.27
C LEU A 33 -4.42 -2.49 -3.40
N GLU A 34 -4.88 -3.62 -3.94
CA GLU A 34 -5.59 -4.64 -3.16
C GLU A 34 -4.72 -5.17 -2.02
N THR A 35 -3.46 -5.51 -2.32
CA THR A 35 -2.50 -5.98 -1.31
C THR A 35 -2.29 -4.96 -0.19
N VAL A 36 -2.05 -3.69 -0.55
CA VAL A 36 -1.86 -2.61 0.44
C VAL A 36 -3.12 -2.40 1.27
N THR A 37 -4.30 -2.44 0.65
CA THR A 37 -5.59 -2.28 1.33
C THR A 37 -5.81 -3.41 2.34
N MET A 38 -5.54 -4.65 1.96
CA MET A 38 -5.63 -5.81 2.86
C MET A 38 -4.65 -5.70 4.03
N MET A 39 -3.42 -5.24 3.79
CA MET A 39 -2.44 -4.99 4.85
C MET A 39 -2.91 -3.91 5.83
N GLN A 40 -3.48 -2.82 5.34
CA GLN A 40 -4.02 -1.75 6.18
C GLN A 40 -5.23 -2.22 7.01
N LEU A 41 -6.13 -3.01 6.41
CA LEU A 41 -7.25 -3.62 7.14
C LEU A 41 -6.77 -4.54 8.25
N ALA A 42 -5.77 -5.38 7.97
CA ALA A 42 -5.14 -6.22 8.99
C ALA A 42 -4.54 -5.34 10.10
N GLU A 43 -3.76 -4.31 9.77
CA GLU A 43 -3.17 -3.39 10.75
C GLU A 43 -4.21 -2.75 11.68
N THR A 44 -5.40 -2.40 11.17
CA THR A 44 -6.50 -1.88 12.00
C THR A 44 -7.15 -2.93 12.91
N GLY A 45 -7.21 -4.20 12.48
CA GLY A 45 -7.78 -5.30 13.27
C GLY A 45 -6.85 -5.84 14.37
N PHE A 46 -5.56 -5.45 14.36
CA PHE A 46 -4.58 -5.80 15.39
C PHE A 46 -4.21 -4.63 16.31
N GLN A 47 -4.81 -3.44 16.14
CA GLN A 47 -4.57 -2.32 17.08
C GLN A 47 -5.06 -2.65 18.49
N GLU A 48 -6.12 -3.46 18.61
CA GLU A 48 -6.64 -3.95 19.90
C GLU A 48 -5.61 -4.80 20.66
N TRP A 49 -4.68 -5.49 19.96
CA TRP A 49 -3.60 -6.26 20.59
C TRP A 49 -2.44 -5.39 21.10
N ASN A 50 -2.40 -4.12 20.68
CA ASN A 50 -1.45 -3.15 21.19
C ASN A 50 -2.04 -2.35 22.38
N ASP A 51 -3.26 -2.67 22.83
CA ASP A 51 -3.84 -2.07 24.02
C ASP A 51 -3.07 -2.56 25.27
N PRO A 52 -2.43 -1.65 26.03
CA PRO A 52 -1.74 -2.01 27.26
C PRO A 52 -2.65 -2.69 28.31
N GLU A 53 -3.98 -2.49 28.25
CA GLU A 53 -4.95 -3.15 29.13
C GLU A 53 -5.21 -4.62 28.73
N GLU A 54 -4.96 -4.98 27.47
CA GLU A 54 -5.10 -6.36 26.94
C GLU A 54 -3.74 -7.11 26.93
N ASP A 55 -2.65 -6.49 27.41
CA ASP A 55 -1.34 -7.12 27.56
C ASP A 55 -1.31 -8.11 28.73
N ILE A 56 -1.91 -9.28 28.51
CA ILE A 56 -1.93 -10.42 29.45
C ILE A 56 -0.54 -11.01 29.76
N TYR A 57 0.53 -10.47 29.16
CA TYR A 57 1.91 -10.88 29.40
C TYR A 57 2.67 -9.94 30.33
N ASN A 58 2.07 -8.83 30.77
CA ASN A 58 2.66 -7.89 31.72
C ASN A 58 2.21 -8.15 33.17
N ASP A 59 1.98 -9.41 33.55
CA ASP A 59 1.95 -9.82 34.95
C ASP A 59 3.41 -9.88 35.44
N GLU A 60 3.80 -8.81 36.13
CA GLU A 60 5.05 -8.67 36.88
C GLU A 60 5.42 -9.97 37.64
N ALA A 61 6.63 -10.48 37.40
CA ALA A 61 7.26 -11.53 38.22
C ALA A 61 7.90 -10.96 39.48
#